data_AF-A0A8C4ET25-F1
#
_entry.id   AF-A0A8C4ET25-F1
#
_cell.length_a   1.000
_cell.length_b   1.000
_cell.length_c   1.000
_cell.angle_alpha   90.00
_cell.angle_beta   90.00
_cell.angle_gamma   90.00
#
_symmetry.space_group_name_H-M   'P 1'
#
loop_
_entity.id
_entity.type
_entity.pdbx_description
1 polymer ?
#
loop_
_entity_poly.entity_id
_entity_poly.type
_entity_poly.pdbx_seq_one_letter_code
_entity_poly.pdbx_strand_id
1 'polypeptide(L)'
;MSLSPAALAARRVFAAASHSSHEGGARTWKILTIVLAFPGVAVCMANAYMKMQAHSHEQPEFVPYPHLRIRTKRFPWGDGNHSLFHNTHTNALPDGYESSHH
;
A
#
# COMPACT_ATOMS: atom_id res chain seq x y z
N MET A 1 20.78 21.37 16.08
CA MET A 1 19.63 20.56 16.55
C MET A 1 20.17 19.39 17.35
N SER A 2 19.94 19.35 18.68
CA SER A 2 20.33 18.22 19.52
C SER A 2 19.37 17.05 19.28
N LEU A 3 19.93 15.85 19.05
CA LEU A 3 19.12 14.64 18.94
C LEU A 3 18.58 14.26 20.32
N SER A 4 17.30 13.87 20.39
CA SER A 4 16.69 13.34 21.61
C SER A 4 17.49 12.13 22.13
N PRO A 5 17.60 11.93 23.46
CA PRO A 5 18.24 10.75 24.04
C PRO A 5 17.71 9.43 23.47
N ALA A 6 16.42 9.37 23.13
CA ALA A 6 15.81 8.20 22.50
C ALA A 6 16.31 7.99 21.06
N ALA A 7 16.47 9.07 20.30
CA ALA A 7 17.03 9.01 18.94
C ALA A 7 18.51 8.61 18.96
N LEU A 8 19.26 9.05 19.98
CA LEU A 8 20.65 8.66 20.18
C LEU A 8 20.77 7.18 20.58
N ALA A 9 19.88 6.69 21.44
CA ALA A 9 19.81 5.28 21.83
C ALA A 9 19.44 4.38 20.64
N ALA A 10 18.41 4.76 19.86
CA ALA A 10 18.03 4.06 18.64
C ALA A 10 19.19 3.99 17.64
N ARG A 11 19.88 5.13 17.40
CA ARG A 11 21.03 5.18 16.48
C ARG A 11 22.19 4.28 16.94
N ARG A 12 22.45 4.17 18.24
CA ARG A 12 23.47 3.28 18.80
C ARG A 12 23.11 1.80 18.63
N VAL A 13 21.84 1.44 18.83
CA VAL A 13 21.35 0.07 18.62
C VAL A 13 21.42 -0.34 17.16
N PHE A 14 21.04 0.54 16.23
CA PHE A 14 21.15 0.27 14.79
C PHE A 14 22.60 0.18 14.29
N ALA A 15 23.51 1.01 14.81
CA ALA A 15 24.93 0.95 14.45
C ALA A 15 25.66 -0.28 15.02
N ALA A 16 25.25 -0.81 16.17
CA ALA A 16 25.79 -2.06 16.71
C ALA A 16 25.39 -3.29 15.87
N ALA A 17 24.21 -3.26 15.24
CA ALA A 17 23.72 -4.35 14.39
C ALA A 17 24.50 -4.50 13.07
N SER A 18 25.19 -3.46 12.59
CA SER A 18 25.99 -3.50 11.37
C SER A 18 27.41 -4.04 11.55
N HIS A 19 27.85 -4.30 12.79
CA HIS A 19 29.21 -4.78 13.14
C HIS A 19 29.23 -6.27 13.56
N SER A 20 28.36 -7.11 13.02
CA SER A 20 28.40 -8.55 13.33
C SER A 20 29.50 -9.27 12.55
N SER A 21 30.46 -9.86 13.26
CA SER A 21 31.47 -10.77 12.72
C SER A 21 30.81 -11.98 12.03
N HIS A 22 31.51 -12.56 11.05
CA HIS A 22 31.01 -13.57 10.09
C HIS A 22 30.37 -14.84 10.70
N GLU A 23 30.46 -15.08 12.01
CA GLU A 23 29.90 -16.27 12.69
C GLU A 23 28.52 -16.04 13.34
N GLY A 24 28.05 -14.79 13.46
CA GLY A 24 26.81 -14.43 14.16
C GLY A 24 25.61 -14.04 13.27
N GLY A 25 25.79 -13.96 11.96
CA GLY A 25 24.84 -13.33 11.04
C GLY A 25 23.43 -13.93 11.08
N ALA A 26 23.30 -15.27 11.04
CA ALA A 26 21.99 -15.94 11.04
C ALA A 26 21.18 -15.65 12.32
N ARG A 27 21.85 -15.57 13.48
CA ARG A 27 21.21 -15.21 14.75
C ARG A 27 20.76 -13.76 14.75
N THR A 28 21.61 -12.85 14.27
CA THR A 28 21.27 -11.41 14.13
C THR A 28 20.05 -11.22 13.23
N TRP A 29 20.03 -11.85 12.05
CA TRP A 29 18.89 -11.76 11.13
C TRP A 29 17.62 -12.34 11.73
N LYS A 30 17.69 -13.48 12.43
CA LYS A 30 16.53 -14.03 13.15
C LYS A 30 15.98 -13.03 14.18
N ILE A 31 16.85 -12.39 14.96
CA ILE A 31 16.44 -11.39 15.95
C ILE A 31 15.80 -10.18 15.25
N LEU A 32 16.43 -9.64 14.21
CA LEU A 32 15.89 -8.51 13.47
C LEU A 32 14.54 -8.84 12.81
N THR A 33 14.38 -10.03 12.22
CA THR A 33 13.09 -10.43 11.64
C THR A 33 11.99 -10.51 12.69
N ILE A 34 12.24 -11.14 13.84
CA ILE A 34 11.21 -11.35 14.87
C ILE A 34 10.91 -10.08 15.67
N VAL A 35 11.94 -9.30 16.00
CA VAL A 35 11.80 -8.16 16.95
C VAL A 35 11.59 -6.83 16.22
N LEU A 36 12.04 -6.70 14.98
CA LEU A 36 11.92 -5.46 14.22
C LEU A 36 10.98 -5.60 13.02
N ALA A 37 11.23 -6.57 12.13
CA ALA A 37 10.48 -6.65 10.87
C ALA A 37 9.01 -7.02 11.09
N PHE A 38 8.72 -8.10 11.84
CA PHE A 38 7.33 -8.49 12.09
C PHE A 38 6.54 -7.45 12.88
N PRO A 39 7.06 -6.87 13.98
CA PRO A 39 6.37 -5.77 14.66
C PRO A 39 6.18 -4.55 13.77
N GLY A 40 7.18 -4.21 12.93
CA GLY A 40 7.05 -3.11 11.97
C GLY A 40 5.93 -3.34 10.95
N VAL A 41 5.86 -4.53 10.36
CA VAL A 41 4.77 -4.92 9.44
C VAL A 41 3.42 -4.90 10.16
N ALA A 42 3.33 -5.40 11.39
CA ALA A 42 2.11 -5.39 12.18
C ALA A 42 1.59 -3.96 12.43
N VAL A 43 2.48 -3.02 12.77
CA VAL A 43 2.12 -1.60 12.95
C VAL A 43 1.61 -1.00 11.63
N CYS A 44 2.29 -1.24 10.52
CA CYS A 44 1.85 -0.76 9.20
C CYS A 44 0.49 -1.36 8.80
N MET A 45 0.27 -2.65 9.07
CA MET A 45 -0.98 -3.34 8.80
C MET A 45 -2.12 -2.74 9.63
N ALA A 46 -1.90 -2.52 10.93
CA ALA A 46 -2.88 -1.89 11.81
C ALA A 46 -3.23 -0.48 11.32
N ASN A 47 -2.23 0.32 10.91
CA ASN A 47 -2.48 1.65 10.35
C ASN A 47 -3.33 1.62 9.08
N ALA A 48 -2.98 0.75 8.12
CA ALA A 48 -3.72 0.61 6.87
C ALA A 48 -5.16 0.14 7.13
N TYR A 49 -5.35 -0.84 8.03
CA TYR A 49 -6.66 -1.35 8.41
C TYR A 49 -7.53 -0.26 9.06
N MET A 50 -6.97 0.50 10.01
CA MET A 50 -7.70 1.60 10.65
C MET A 50 -8.10 2.68 9.65
N LYS A 51 -7.22 3.04 8.71
CA LYS A 51 -7.54 4.01 7.65
C LYS A 51 -8.61 3.51 6.70
N MET A 52 -8.55 2.23 6.32
CA MET A 52 -9.58 1.60 5.49
C MET A 52 -10.96 1.66 6.16
N GLN A 53 -11.04 1.39 7.46
CA GLN A 53 -12.30 1.45 8.22
C GLN A 53 -12.80 2.89 8.44
N ALA A 54 -11.90 3.87 8.53
CA ALA A 54 -12.24 5.26 8.84
C ALA A 54 -12.73 6.07 7.63
N HIS A 55 -12.37 5.68 6.41
CA HIS A 55 -12.77 6.39 5.20
C HIS A 55 -13.99 5.73 4.57
N SER A 56 -15.07 6.49 4.39
CA SER A 56 -16.15 6.08 3.50
C SER A 56 -15.58 5.99 2.08
N HIS A 57 -15.71 4.82 1.45
CA HIS A 57 -15.40 4.64 0.05
C HIS A 57 -16.52 5.22 -0.81
N GLU A 58 -16.74 6.54 -0.72
CA GLU A 58 -17.73 7.20 -1.56
C GLU A 58 -17.24 7.23 -3.00
N GLN A 59 -18.11 6.84 -3.92
CA GLN A 59 -17.82 6.90 -5.34
C GLN A 59 -17.78 8.38 -5.76
N PRO A 60 -16.66 8.89 -6.30
CA PRO A 60 -16.59 10.28 -6.72
C PRO A 60 -17.45 10.50 -7.97
N GLU A 61 -17.98 11.71 -8.13
CA GLU A 61 -18.77 12.10 -9.30
C GLU A 61 -18.02 11.78 -10.61
N PHE A 62 -18.75 11.23 -11.58
CA PHE A 62 -18.18 10.91 -12.88
C PHE A 62 -17.96 12.17 -13.72
N VAL A 63 -16.70 12.43 -14.08
CA VAL A 63 -16.31 13.44 -15.07
C VAL A 63 -15.65 12.75 -16.28
N PRO A 64 -16.16 12.90 -17.52
CA PRO A 64 -15.65 12.25 -18.71
C PRO A 64 -14.39 12.96 -19.24
N TYR A 65 -13.30 12.91 -18.47
CA TYR A 65 -12.03 13.48 -18.90
C TYR A 65 -11.49 12.79 -20.16
N PRO A 66 -11.08 13.54 -21.20
CA PRO A 66 -10.67 12.98 -22.49
C PRO A 66 -9.36 12.17 -22.41
N HIS A 67 -8.55 12.40 -21.37
CA HIS A 67 -7.29 11.70 -21.13
C HIS A 67 -7.45 10.44 -20.24
N LEU A 68 -8.66 10.16 -19.73
CA LEU A 68 -8.96 8.97 -18.92
C LEU A 68 -9.87 8.01 -19.70
N ARG A 69 -9.98 6.76 -19.22
CA ARG A 69 -10.83 5.70 -19.80
C ARG A 69 -10.64 5.52 -21.32
N ILE A 70 -9.41 5.68 -21.81
CA ILE A 70 -9.07 5.58 -23.23
C ILE A 70 -9.44 4.19 -23.78
N ARG A 71 -10.11 4.17 -24.94
CA ARG A 71 -10.49 2.97 -25.69
C ARG A 71 -10.21 3.17 -27.17
N THR A 72 -8.96 3.03 -27.59
CA THR A 72 -8.58 3.11 -29.03
C THR A 72 -8.81 1.79 -29.76
N LYS A 73 -8.70 0.66 -29.04
CA LYS A 73 -9.02 -0.69 -29.50
C LYS A 73 -9.70 -1.43 -28.35
N ARG A 74 -10.66 -2.30 -28.69
CA ARG A 74 -11.34 -3.17 -27.72
C ARG A 74 -10.34 -4.12 -27.05
N PHE A 75 -10.55 -4.40 -25.76
CA PHE A 75 -9.80 -5.45 -25.07
C PHE A 75 -10.10 -6.83 -25.69
N PRO A 76 -9.14 -7.77 -25.68
CA PRO A 76 -9.32 -9.12 -26.26
C PRO A 76 -10.08 -10.09 -25.34
N TRP A 77 -10.95 -9.58 -24.44
CA TRP A 77 -11.78 -10.38 -23.53
C TRP A 77 -13.13 -9.69 -23.28
N GLY A 78 -14.09 -10.46 -22.76
CA GLY A 78 -15.41 -9.95 -22.38
C GLY A 78 -16.10 -9.21 -23.53
N ASP A 79 -16.64 -8.04 -23.23
CA ASP A 79 -17.27 -7.13 -24.19
C ASP A 79 -16.27 -6.18 -24.89
N GLY A 80 -15.00 -6.24 -24.50
CA GLY A 80 -13.94 -5.38 -24.98
C GLY A 80 -13.92 -3.97 -24.37
N ASN A 81 -14.80 -3.65 -23.41
CA ASN A 81 -14.90 -2.34 -22.77
C ASN A 81 -14.42 -2.34 -21.31
N HIS A 82 -14.53 -3.47 -20.61
CA HIS A 82 -14.11 -3.62 -19.21
C HIS A 82 -12.63 -4.02 -19.09
N SER A 83 -11.91 -3.37 -18.18
CA SER A 83 -10.52 -3.74 -17.86
C SER A 83 -10.44 -5.12 -17.21
N LEU A 84 -9.25 -5.74 -17.20
CA LEU A 84 -9.06 -7.10 -16.65
C LEU A 84 -9.46 -7.21 -15.17
N PHE A 85 -9.15 -6.19 -14.38
CA PHE A 85 -9.55 -6.07 -12.97
C PHE A 85 -10.58 -4.94 -12.83
N HIS A 86 -11.68 -5.07 -13.57
CA HIS A 86 -12.78 -4.12 -13.47
C HIS A 86 -13.54 -4.30 -12.15
N ASN A 87 -13.81 -3.19 -11.45
CA ASN A 87 -14.63 -3.11 -10.25
C ASN A 87 -15.75 -2.11 -10.53
N THR A 88 -16.99 -2.58 -10.61
CA THR A 88 -18.18 -1.80 -10.99
C THR A 88 -18.42 -0.61 -10.06
N HIS A 89 -18.02 -0.72 -8.79
CA HIS A 89 -18.19 0.33 -7.79
C HIS A 89 -17.17 1.48 -7.94
N THR A 90 -15.96 1.22 -8.41
CA THR A 90 -14.88 2.25 -8.42
C THR A 90 -14.38 2.62 -9.80
N ASN A 91 -14.65 1.80 -10.82
CA ASN A 91 -14.06 1.94 -12.14
C ASN A 91 -15.14 2.34 -13.14
N ALA A 92 -15.31 3.64 -13.37
CA ALA A 92 -16.20 4.11 -14.43
C ALA A 92 -15.76 3.65 -15.84
N LEU A 93 -16.74 3.33 -16.66
CA LEU A 93 -16.62 3.19 -18.11
C LEU A 93 -16.51 4.57 -18.79
N PRO A 94 -16.26 4.64 -20.11
CA PRO A 94 -16.19 5.91 -20.84
C PRO A 94 -17.48 6.76 -20.75
N ASP A 95 -18.62 6.12 -20.50
CA ASP A 95 -19.97 6.68 -20.42
C ASP A 95 -20.49 6.90 -18.99
N GLY A 96 -19.80 6.37 -17.97
CA GLY A 96 -20.19 6.55 -16.57
C GLY A 96 -19.90 5.34 -15.69
N TYR A 97 -20.35 5.38 -14.44
CA TYR A 97 -20.36 4.19 -13.59
C TYR A 97 -21.55 3.29 -13.93
N GLU A 98 -21.34 1.98 -13.80
CA GLU A 98 -22.37 0.98 -14.09
C GLU A 98 -23.44 0.89 -12.99
N SER A 99 -23.08 1.19 -11.74
CA SER A 99 -24.00 1.19 -10.61
C SER A 99 -24.37 2.62 -10.21
N SER A 100 -25.45 3.15 -10.76
CA SER A 100 -26.06 4.43 -10.35
C SER A 100 -27.20 4.26 -9.32
N HIS A 101 -27.40 3.07 -8.78
CA HIS A 101 -28.44 2.78 -7.80
C HIS A 101 -27.88 2.64 -6.39
N HIS A 102 -27.83 3.76 -5.68
CA HIS A 102 -28.24 3.85 -4.29
C HIS A 102 -29.33 4.91 -4.18
#